data_AF-A0A132NJT3-F1
#
_entry.id   AF-A0A132NJT3-F1
#
_cell.length_a   1.000
_cell.length_b   1.000
_cell.length_c   1.000
_cell.angle_alpha   90.00
_cell.angle_beta   90.00
_cell.angle_gamma   90.00
#
_symmetry.space_group_name_H-M   'P 1'
#
loop_
_entity.id
_entity.type
_entity.pdbx_description
1 polymer ?
#
loop_
_entity_poly.entity_id
_entity_poly.type
_entity_poly.pdbx_seq_one_letter_code
_entity_poly.pdbx_strand_id
1 'polypeptide(L)'
;MQTLGDDLITEFVEHARFAGRSWAEIGAALGVTRQAAQQRFRAPFTQYERDRFSDELQRAMTAIKQQAVQRRHNYIGTEHVLLGLLAEPNTATELLESLGADPAQVRTALDDRLPLGASQAAERIAWTPYAR
;
A
#
# COMPACT_ATOMS: atom_id res chain seq x y z
N MET A 1 0.54 15.50 25.09
CA MET A 1 -0.90 15.77 25.26
C MET A 1 -1.32 16.64 24.08
N GLN A 2 -1.70 16.00 22.96
CA GLN A 2 -2.21 16.72 21.79
C GLN A 2 -3.57 17.33 22.14
N THR A 3 -3.82 18.53 21.62
CA THR A 3 -5.06 19.24 21.89
C THR A 3 -6.12 18.83 20.87
N LEU A 4 -7.40 18.87 21.25
CA LEU A 4 -8.53 18.61 20.34
C LEU A 4 -8.44 19.44 19.04
N GLY A 5 -7.83 20.63 19.11
CA GLY A 5 -7.58 21.47 17.93
C GLY A 5 -6.52 20.92 16.97
N ASP A 6 -5.46 20.28 17.47
CA ASP A 6 -4.45 19.64 16.61
C ASP A 6 -5.01 18.40 15.90
N ASP A 7 -5.90 17.66 16.56
CA ASP A 7 -6.54 16.47 15.99
C ASP A 7 -7.51 16.84 14.86
N LEU A 8 -8.34 17.88 15.06
CA LEU A 8 -9.23 18.40 14.02
C LEU A 8 -8.48 18.94 12.80
N ILE A 9 -7.34 19.60 13.01
CA ILE A 9 -6.50 20.07 11.91
C ILE A 9 -5.88 18.88 11.16
N THR A 10 -5.48 17.82 11.88
CA THR A 10 -4.95 16.60 11.26
C THR A 10 -6.01 15.91 10.41
N GLU A 11 -7.21 15.70 10.94
CA GLU A 11 -8.34 15.09 10.22
C GLU A 11 -8.75 15.91 8.99
N PHE A 12 -8.80 17.24 9.11
CA PHE A 12 -9.07 18.14 7.98
C PHE A 12 -8.05 17.96 6.85
N VAL A 13 -6.75 17.91 7.19
CA VAL A 13 -5.68 17.74 6.20
C VAL A 13 -5.77 16.38 5.52
N GLU A 14 -6.04 15.31 6.28
CA GLU A 14 -6.20 13.95 5.74
C GLU A 14 -7.38 13.89 4.76
N HIS A 15 -8.53 14.43 5.13
CA HIS A 15 -9.71 14.49 4.27
C HIS A 15 -9.42 15.31 3.00
N ALA A 16 -8.78 16.47 3.12
CA ALA A 16 -8.43 17.30 1.96
C ALA A 16 -7.45 16.59 1.01
N ARG A 17 -6.47 15.86 1.55
CA ARG A 17 -5.54 15.04 0.74
C ARG A 17 -6.26 13.88 0.06
N PHE A 18 -7.15 13.19 0.74
CA PHE A 18 -7.96 12.10 0.16
C PHE A 18 -8.88 12.60 -0.97
N ALA A 19 -9.41 13.80 -0.82
CA ALA A 19 -10.18 14.50 -1.86
C ALA A 19 -9.32 15.05 -3.02
N GLY A 20 -8.01 14.74 -3.05
CA GLY A 20 -7.11 15.10 -4.15
C GLY A 20 -6.55 16.53 -4.09
N ARG A 21 -6.73 17.27 -2.99
CA ARG A 21 -6.21 18.64 -2.87
C ARG A 21 -4.69 18.67 -2.78
N SER A 22 -4.11 19.68 -3.41
CA SER A 22 -2.68 19.95 -3.38
C SER A 22 -2.26 20.57 -2.05
N TRP A 23 -0.98 20.42 -1.69
CA TRP A 23 -0.41 21.09 -0.51
C TRP A 23 -0.48 22.63 -0.58
N ALA A 24 -0.57 23.20 -1.79
CA ALA A 24 -0.76 24.63 -1.96
C ALA A 24 -2.18 25.07 -1.54
N GLU A 25 -3.20 24.34 -1.97
CA GLU A 25 -4.60 24.59 -1.59
C GLU A 25 -4.82 24.38 -0.08
N ILE A 26 -4.25 23.32 0.49
CA ILE A 26 -4.36 23.01 1.92
C ILE A 26 -3.66 24.08 2.76
N GLY A 27 -2.45 24.50 2.36
CA GLY A 27 -1.73 25.59 3.03
C GLY A 27 -2.53 26.90 3.03
N ALA A 28 -3.09 27.27 1.87
CA ALA A 28 -3.93 28.46 1.74
C ALA A 28 -5.16 28.40 2.66
N ALA A 29 -5.83 27.24 2.77
CA ALA A 29 -6.99 27.07 3.64
C ALA A 29 -6.66 27.15 5.14
N LEU A 30 -5.47 26.70 5.53
CA LEU A 30 -4.98 26.71 6.92
C LEU A 30 -4.25 28.01 7.30
N GLY A 31 -4.07 28.95 6.36
CA GLY A 31 -3.29 30.17 6.60
C GLY A 31 -1.79 29.93 6.77
N VAL A 32 -1.26 28.84 6.19
CA VAL A 32 0.16 28.47 6.27
C VAL A 32 0.78 28.33 4.87
N THR A 33 2.10 28.40 4.77
CA THR A 33 2.77 28.20 3.48
C THR A 33 2.64 26.76 3.01
N ARG A 34 2.71 26.52 1.69
CA ARG A 34 2.79 25.16 1.13
C ARG A 34 3.88 24.33 1.81
N GLN A 35 5.05 24.93 2.04
CA GLN A 35 6.18 24.28 2.69
C GLN A 35 5.88 23.95 4.16
N ALA A 36 5.23 24.84 4.89
CA ALA A 36 4.81 24.60 6.27
C ALA A 36 3.73 23.51 6.37
N ALA A 37 2.74 23.51 5.47
CA ALA A 37 1.74 22.45 5.39
C ALA A 37 2.39 21.10 5.06
N GLN A 38 3.30 21.07 4.07
CA GLN A 38 4.02 19.87 3.69
C GLN A 38 4.96 19.39 4.79
N GLN A 39 5.64 20.27 5.53
CA GLN A 39 6.56 19.88 6.60
C GLN A 39 5.81 19.37 7.83
N ARG A 40 4.71 20.02 8.21
CA ARG A 40 3.92 19.71 9.41
C ARG A 40 3.02 18.50 9.22
N PHE A 41 2.43 18.36 8.04
CA PHE A 41 1.43 17.33 7.73
C PHE A 41 1.85 16.45 6.56
N ARG A 42 3.16 16.38 6.23
CA ARG A 42 3.68 15.31 5.36
C ARG A 42 2.99 14.06 5.80
N ALA A 43 2.19 13.48 4.89
CA ALA A 43 1.30 12.38 5.22
C ALA A 43 2.03 11.51 6.22
N PRO A 44 1.49 11.33 7.45
CA PRO A 44 1.98 10.22 8.20
C PRO A 44 1.94 9.07 7.19
N PHE A 45 3.01 8.29 7.08
CA PHE A 45 2.73 6.90 6.78
C PHE A 45 1.78 6.55 7.91
N THR A 46 0.47 6.65 7.69
CA THR A 46 -0.52 6.18 8.62
C THR A 46 -0.11 4.74 8.71
N GLN A 47 0.63 4.43 9.77
CA GLN A 47 1.01 3.07 10.06
C GLN A 47 -0.33 2.50 10.44
N TYR A 48 -1.02 1.95 9.43
CA TYR A 48 -2.23 1.21 9.65
C TYR A 48 -1.83 0.13 10.64
N GLU A 49 -2.30 0.28 11.87
CA GLU A 49 -2.09 -0.71 12.88
C GLU A 49 -2.71 -2.01 12.35
N ARG A 50 -1.97 -3.12 12.42
CA ARG A 50 -2.40 -4.37 11.77
C ARG A 50 -3.74 -4.87 12.29
N ASP A 51 -4.11 -4.49 13.50
CA ASP A 51 -5.39 -4.76 14.15
C ASP A 51 -6.59 -4.05 13.51
N ARG A 52 -6.37 -3.02 12.67
CA ARG A 52 -7.41 -2.35 11.88
C ARG A 52 -7.69 -3.06 10.55
N PHE A 53 -6.87 -4.01 10.14
CA PHE A 53 -7.03 -4.71 8.87
C PHE A 53 -8.01 -5.87 8.98
N SER A 54 -8.83 -6.05 7.94
CA SER A 54 -9.64 -7.26 7.81
C SER A 54 -8.74 -8.51 7.81
N ASP A 55 -9.28 -9.63 8.29
CA ASP A 55 -8.53 -10.89 8.31
C ASP A 55 -8.06 -11.29 6.90
N GLU A 56 -8.88 -11.03 5.88
CA GLU A 56 -8.58 -11.20 4.46
C GLU A 56 -7.35 -10.38 4.04
N LEU A 57 -7.28 -9.10 4.41
CA LEU A 57 -6.12 -8.26 4.12
C LEU A 57 -4.87 -8.73 4.90
N GLN A 58 -5.01 -9.19 6.14
CA GLN A 58 -3.89 -9.73 6.91
C GLN A 58 -3.32 -11.01 6.29
N ARG A 59 -4.18 -11.90 5.78
CA ARG A 59 -3.77 -13.12 5.05
C ARG A 59 -3.11 -12.76 3.73
N ALA A 60 -3.69 -11.85 2.94
CA ALA A 60 -3.08 -11.35 1.71
C ALA A 60 -1.69 -10.74 1.96
N MET A 61 -1.54 -9.86 2.96
CA MET A 61 -0.24 -9.26 3.31
C MET A 61 0.81 -10.30 3.72
N THR A 62 0.39 -11.37 4.38
CA THR A 62 1.25 -12.51 4.71
C THR A 62 1.68 -13.24 3.43
N ALA A 63 0.73 -13.52 2.53
CA ALA A 63 1.01 -14.14 1.23
C ALA A 63 1.96 -13.29 0.38
N ILE A 64 1.77 -11.97 0.30
CA ILE A 64 2.65 -11.04 -0.44
C ILE A 64 4.12 -11.19 -0.01
N LYS A 65 4.36 -11.21 1.31
CA LYS A 65 5.71 -11.41 1.84
C LYS A 65 6.27 -12.78 1.48
N GLN A 66 5.44 -13.83 1.59
CA GLN A 66 5.84 -15.19 1.22
C GLN A 66 6.22 -15.28 -0.26
N GLN A 67 5.49 -14.60 -1.17
CA GLN A 67 5.83 -14.57 -2.59
C GLN A 67 7.21 -13.98 -2.85
N ALA A 68 7.56 -12.86 -2.20
CA ALA A 68 8.88 -12.25 -2.33
C ALA A 68 10.00 -13.17 -1.81
N VAL A 69 9.79 -13.84 -0.67
CA VAL A 69 10.75 -14.81 -0.10
C VAL A 69 10.95 -16.00 -1.03
N GLN A 70 9.85 -16.64 -1.46
CA GLN A 70 9.89 -17.84 -2.30
C GLN A 70 10.58 -17.57 -3.63
N ARG A 71 10.41 -16.36 -4.18
CA ARG A 71 11.04 -15.93 -5.43
C ARG A 71 12.44 -15.37 -5.28
N ARG A 72 13.01 -15.32 -4.07
CA ARG A 72 14.36 -14.78 -3.81
C ARG A 72 14.50 -13.32 -4.24
N HIS A 73 13.46 -12.52 -4.04
CA HIS A 73 13.50 -11.08 -4.21
C HIS A 73 13.73 -10.41 -2.85
N ASN A 74 14.68 -9.48 -2.77
CA ASN A 74 14.91 -8.65 -1.58
C ASN A 74 13.95 -7.46 -1.50
N TYR A 75 12.88 -7.47 -2.29
CA TYR A 75 11.92 -6.40 -2.36
C TYR A 75 10.49 -6.91 -2.61
N ILE A 76 9.49 -6.11 -2.23
CA ILE A 76 8.09 -6.32 -2.60
C ILE A 76 7.74 -5.35 -3.76
N GLY A 77 7.49 -5.91 -4.94
CA GLY A 77 6.98 -5.22 -6.12
C GLY A 77 5.49 -5.47 -6.32
N THR A 78 4.91 -4.84 -7.33
CA THR A 78 3.49 -4.99 -7.69
C THR A 78 3.11 -6.43 -8.04
N GLU A 79 4.06 -7.19 -8.57
CA GLU A 79 3.92 -8.61 -8.90
C GLU A 79 3.73 -9.48 -7.66
N HIS A 80 4.42 -9.18 -6.56
CA HIS A 80 4.24 -9.89 -5.29
C HIS A 80 2.92 -9.51 -4.63
N VAL A 81 2.52 -8.24 -4.75
CA VAL A 81 1.20 -7.77 -4.30
C VAL A 81 0.11 -8.56 -5.02
N LEU A 82 0.16 -8.60 -6.35
CA LEU A 82 -0.82 -9.32 -7.15
C LEU A 82 -0.82 -10.82 -6.85
N LEU A 83 0.34 -11.49 -6.84
CA LEU A 83 0.42 -12.92 -6.50
C LEU A 83 -0.09 -13.25 -5.09
N GLY A 84 0.11 -12.33 -4.12
CA GLY A 84 -0.39 -12.47 -2.76
C GLY A 84 -1.91 -12.26 -2.66
N LEU A 85 -2.47 -11.31 -3.42
CA LEU A 85 -3.93 -11.16 -3.55
C LEU A 85 -4.56 -12.36 -4.24
N LEU A 86 -3.89 -13.00 -5.20
CA LEU A 86 -4.41 -14.18 -5.89
C LEU A 86 -4.26 -15.48 -5.06
N ALA A 87 -3.67 -15.43 -3.86
CA ALA A 87 -3.32 -16.62 -3.08
C ALA A 87 -4.54 -17.41 -2.57
N GLU A 88 -5.64 -16.72 -2.30
CA GLU A 88 -6.91 -17.30 -1.88
C GLU A 88 -8.07 -16.51 -2.50
N PRO A 89 -9.27 -17.11 -2.65
CA PRO A 89 -10.46 -16.37 -3.05
C PRO A 89 -10.77 -15.24 -2.05
N ASN A 90 -10.95 -14.04 -2.57
CA ASN A 90 -11.17 -12.81 -1.84
C ASN A 90 -11.82 -11.75 -2.73
N THR A 91 -12.13 -10.58 -2.19
CA THR A 91 -12.77 -9.47 -2.90
C THR A 91 -11.98 -9.03 -4.15
N ALA A 92 -10.65 -9.13 -4.11
CA ALA A 92 -9.81 -8.80 -5.26
C ALA A 92 -9.91 -9.86 -6.37
N THR A 93 -9.98 -11.14 -6.05
CA THR A 93 -10.19 -12.20 -7.06
C THR A 93 -11.59 -12.10 -7.68
N GLU A 94 -12.62 -11.83 -6.86
CA GLU A 94 -13.99 -11.60 -7.34
C GLU A 94 -14.07 -10.39 -8.28
N LEU A 95 -13.37 -9.30 -7.94
CA LEU A 95 -13.28 -8.12 -8.79
C LEU A 95 -12.62 -8.45 -10.14
N LEU A 96 -11.51 -9.20 -10.14
CA LEU A 96 -10.86 -9.62 -11.39
C LEU A 96 -11.80 -10.44 -12.27
N GLU A 97 -12.51 -11.40 -11.68
CA GLU A 97 -13.50 -12.21 -12.39
C GLU A 97 -14.63 -11.35 -12.98
N SER A 98 -15.14 -10.38 -12.20
CA SER A 98 -16.18 -9.44 -12.68
C SER A 98 -15.72 -8.59 -13.86
N LEU A 99 -14.41 -8.35 -13.98
CA LEU A 99 -13.78 -7.62 -15.07
C LEU A 99 -13.40 -8.54 -16.26
N GLY A 100 -13.72 -9.83 -16.18
CA GLY A 100 -13.43 -10.83 -17.21
C GLY A 100 -11.99 -11.37 -17.17
N ALA A 101 -11.26 -11.14 -16.07
CA ALA A 101 -9.91 -11.66 -15.86
C ALA A 101 -9.94 -12.85 -14.90
N ASP A 102 -9.64 -14.05 -15.40
CA ASP A 102 -9.53 -15.26 -14.58
C ASP A 102 -8.28 -15.18 -13.66
N PRO A 103 -8.45 -15.19 -12.32
CA PRO A 103 -7.36 -15.18 -11.35
C PRO A 103 -6.27 -16.24 -11.61
N ALA A 104 -6.66 -17.43 -12.07
CA ALA A 104 -5.72 -18.50 -12.36
C ALA A 104 -4.85 -18.19 -13.59
N GLN A 105 -5.45 -17.63 -14.64
CA GLN A 105 -4.71 -17.23 -15.85
C GLN A 105 -3.76 -16.06 -15.55
N VAL A 106 -4.18 -15.09 -14.72
CA VAL A 106 -3.32 -13.99 -14.29
C VAL A 106 -2.12 -14.53 -13.50
N ARG A 107 -2.33 -15.49 -12.61
CA ARG A 107 -1.25 -16.16 -11.87
C ARG A 107 -0.27 -16.83 -12.82
N THR A 108 -0.74 -17.66 -13.76
CA THR A 108 0.13 -18.33 -14.73
C THR A 108 0.93 -17.33 -15.57
N ALA A 109 0.30 -16.26 -16.06
CA ALA A 109 0.98 -15.23 -16.83
C ALA A 109 2.07 -14.49 -16.02
N LEU A 110 1.89 -14.33 -14.70
CA LEU A 110 2.91 -13.78 -13.81
C LEU A 110 4.05 -14.77 -13.58
N ASP A 111 3.72 -16.04 -13.34
CA ASP A 111 4.71 -17.11 -13.13
C ASP A 111 5.68 -17.22 -14.32
N ASP A 112 5.16 -17.13 -15.54
CA ASP A 112 5.95 -17.20 -16.77
C ASP A 112 6.87 -15.99 -16.97
N ARG A 113 6.47 -14.81 -16.48
CA ARG A 113 7.17 -13.54 -16.72
C ARG A 113 8.06 -13.11 -15.58
N LEU A 114 7.91 -13.70 -14.40
CA LEU A 114 8.62 -13.31 -13.19
C LEU A 114 9.74 -14.30 -12.87
N PRO A 115 10.99 -14.01 -13.29
CA PRO A 115 12.12 -14.88 -13.01
C PRO A 115 12.39 -14.98 -11.51
N LEU A 116 13.08 -16.05 -11.10
CA LEU A 116 13.66 -16.13 -9.77
C LEU A 116 14.74 -15.05 -9.60
N GLY A 117 14.70 -14.36 -8.47
CA GLY A 117 15.75 -13.46 -8.05
C GLY A 117 17.01 -14.19 -7.58
N ALA A 118 18.07 -13.42 -7.37
CA ALA A 118 19.34 -13.92 -6.86
C ALA A 118 19.55 -13.64 -5.35
N SER A 119 18.56 -13.06 -4.67
CA SER A 119 18.73 -12.67 -3.26
C SER A 119 18.77 -13.89 -2.34
N GLN A 120 19.79 -13.96 -1.50
CA GLN A 120 19.84 -14.87 -0.35
C GLN A 120 19.28 -14.23 0.93
N ALA A 121 19.01 -12.92 0.91
CA ALA A 121 18.56 -12.16 2.06
C ALA A 121 17.03 -12.20 2.16
N ALA A 122 16.48 -13.28 2.74
CA ALA A 122 15.06 -13.34 3.12
C ALA A 122 14.73 -12.39 4.30
N GLU A 123 15.73 -12.05 5.11
CA GLU A 123 15.54 -11.36 6.40
C GLU A 123 15.31 -9.84 6.28
N ARG A 124 15.58 -9.23 5.12
CA ARG A 124 15.43 -7.77 4.92
C ARG A 124 14.71 -7.46 3.61
N ILE A 125 13.45 -7.84 3.53
CA ILE A 125 12.58 -7.49 2.40
C ILE A 125 12.09 -6.05 2.57
N ALA A 126 12.53 -5.16 1.68
CA ALA A 126 12.02 -3.79 1.61
C ALA A 126 10.80 -3.71 0.68
N TRP A 127 9.86 -2.80 0.93
CA TRP A 127 8.89 -2.43 -0.11
C TRP A 127 9.58 -1.60 -1.19
N THR A 128 9.31 -1.85 -2.48
CA THR A 128 9.94 -1.06 -3.54
C THR A 128 9.48 0.41 -3.53
N PRO A 129 10.32 1.34 -4.01
CA PRO A 129 10.06 2.78 -3.92
C PRO A 129 8.91 3.30 -4.80
N TYR A 130 8.37 2.50 -5.72
CA TYR A 130 7.21 2.87 -6.55
C TYR A 130 5.87 2.83 -5.78
N ALA A 131 5.89 2.47 -4.49
CA ALA A 131 4.75 2.58 -3.58
C ALA A 131 4.67 3.96 -2.88
N ARG A 132 5.15 5.04 -3.51
CA ARG A 132 5.13 6.41 -2.95
C ARG A 132 4.26 7.36 -3.76
#